data_AF-A0A9D7PGD2-F1
#
_entry.id   AF-A0A9D7PGD2-F1
#
_cell.length_a   1.000
_cell.length_b   1.000
_cell.length_c   1.000
_cell.angle_alpha   90.00
_cell.angle_beta   90.00
_cell.angle_gamma   90.00
#
_symmetry.space_group_name_H-M   'P 1'
#
loop_
_entity.id
_entity.type
_entity.pdbx_description
1 polymer ?
#
loop_
_entity_poly.entity_id
_entity_poly.type
_entity_poly.pdbx_seq_one_letter_code
_entity_poly.pdbx_strand_id
1 'polypeptide(L)'
;MAVLKDSRSLRDAPGGAVILQVPGGTRVTVGATLGAWIEVTLVDHPDQPKGWVSAAAVDLAADTLGPLDKQVFALESHWHAAIFGVSAHYLAAIAALRSNMIDGVGDDGTTGPYRFTAAEWTANATQPQFQLAAPAAAIGSWSLQVAVFAIMARLMQVRVASLLGSQPTATEQYFAQMVGSRALVAGLQDRAQPVADLVAAIDGAAALAEGIDVANLTGRDARLLGTGSVGDALTSISAALTAAFAETREAMLKAGDQLIADGSTVLAPAGPAGGRIDFDSPEIPAGRRDMAELIAMRFADAGYGVIQQVAAIANAIGESGLDPTIKAAGNEPSYGLFQLNQAGGVGTGHSVAVLTDPEQNIAIMLAYMASLSADKAFRNTVSLHDAVAIFVRDFERPANSAGAIARRSGIAQALLA
;
A
#
# COMPACT_ATOMS: atom_id res chain seq x y z
N MET A 1 23.20 -1.89 13.93
CA MET A 1 22.44 -0.98 13.04
C MET A 1 21.72 0.01 13.93
N ALA A 2 21.41 1.20 13.40
CA ALA A 2 20.71 2.26 14.13
C ALA A 2 19.34 2.50 13.48
N VAL A 3 18.46 3.25 14.13
CA VAL A 3 17.11 3.52 13.59
C VAL A 3 16.68 4.97 13.87
N LEU A 4 15.88 5.56 12.97
CA LEU A 4 15.34 6.91 13.14
C LEU A 4 14.11 6.92 14.04
N LYS A 5 14.21 7.48 15.24
CA LYS A 5 13.15 7.50 16.26
C LYS A 5 11.85 8.18 15.82
N ASP A 6 11.97 9.23 15.01
CA ASP A 6 10.86 10.01 14.48
C ASP A 6 11.12 10.31 13.00
N SER A 7 10.08 10.73 12.28
CA SER A 7 10.23 11.23 10.92
C SER A 7 11.17 12.43 10.86
N ARG A 8 12.13 12.41 9.93
CA ARG A 8 13.16 13.45 9.76
C ARG A 8 13.53 13.66 8.31
N SER A 9 13.92 14.89 8.00
CA SER A 9 14.51 15.23 6.71
C SER A 9 15.97 14.78 6.66
N LEU A 10 16.29 13.87 5.73
CA LEU A 10 17.66 13.53 5.35
C LEU A 10 18.23 14.67 4.50
N ARG A 11 19.42 15.19 4.85
CA ARG A 11 20.01 16.37 4.20
C ARG A 11 21.35 16.08 3.53
N ASP A 12 21.70 16.86 2.51
CA ASP A 12 22.98 16.72 1.79
C ASP A 12 24.19 17.13 2.65
N ALA A 13 23.99 18.09 3.55
CA ALA A 13 24.94 18.53 4.56
C ALA A 13 24.22 18.87 5.87
N PRO A 14 24.95 19.04 6.99
CA PRO A 14 24.40 19.56 8.24
C PRO A 14 23.65 20.89 8.05
N GLY A 15 22.32 20.87 8.18
CA GLY A 15 21.46 22.03 7.93
C GLY A 15 21.25 22.39 6.44
N GLY A 16 21.76 21.58 5.52
CA GLY A 16 21.69 21.78 4.07
C GLY A 16 20.32 21.46 3.46
N ALA A 17 20.29 21.28 2.14
CA ALA A 17 19.08 20.97 1.41
C ALA A 17 18.53 19.60 1.83
N VAL A 18 17.20 19.48 1.84
CA VAL A 18 16.54 18.19 2.11
C VAL A 18 16.66 17.31 0.86
N ILE A 19 17.23 16.12 1.03
CA ILE A 19 17.27 15.06 0.03
C ILE A 19 15.91 14.35 -0.02
N LEU A 20 15.46 13.83 1.14
CA LEU A 20 14.16 13.18 1.29
C LEU A 20 13.65 13.21 2.73
N GLN A 21 12.35 13.02 2.91
CA GLN A 21 11.76 12.81 4.23
C GLN A 21 11.79 11.32 4.56
N VAL A 22 12.42 10.98 5.67
CA VAL A 22 12.58 9.61 6.14
C VAL A 22 11.59 9.39 7.29
N PRO A 23 10.69 8.39 7.19
CA PRO A 23 9.78 8.06 8.28
C PRO A 23 10.53 7.66 9.55
N GLY A 24 9.93 7.97 10.71
CA GLY A 24 10.31 7.28 11.95
C GLY A 24 10.08 5.79 11.76
N GLY A 25 11.05 4.95 12.09
CA GLY A 25 11.01 3.52 11.74
C GLY A 25 12.19 3.08 10.90
N THR A 26 12.73 3.97 10.06
CA THR A 26 13.69 3.57 9.03
C THR A 26 15.03 3.15 9.63
N ARG A 27 15.48 1.95 9.25
CA ARG A 27 16.79 1.43 9.63
C ARG A 27 17.89 2.15 8.88
N VAL A 28 18.96 2.46 9.59
CA VAL A 28 20.10 3.19 9.05
C VAL A 28 21.44 2.60 9.50
N THR A 29 22.45 2.72 8.65
CA THR A 29 23.84 2.65 9.10
C THR A 29 24.37 4.04 9.38
N VAL A 30 25.28 4.14 10.34
CA VAL A 30 25.76 5.43 10.87
C VAL A 30 27.15 5.72 10.32
N GLY A 31 27.32 6.92 9.77
CA GLY A 31 28.58 7.44 9.24
C GLY A 31 29.22 8.47 10.16
N ALA A 32 29.69 9.58 9.59
CA ALA A 32 30.35 10.65 10.31
C ALA A 32 29.39 11.43 11.25
N THR A 33 29.93 12.01 12.33
CA THR A 33 29.20 12.92 13.24
C THR A 33 29.80 14.32 13.15
N LEU A 34 28.96 15.35 13.01
CA LEU A 34 29.37 16.75 12.99
C LEU A 34 28.44 17.59 13.87
N GLY A 35 28.88 17.86 15.10
CA GLY A 35 28.09 18.61 16.08
C GLY A 35 26.77 17.87 16.42
N ALA A 36 25.64 18.54 16.22
CA ALA A 36 24.31 17.96 16.45
C ALA A 36 23.79 17.10 15.28
N TRP A 37 24.62 16.84 14.27
CA TRP A 37 24.25 16.09 13.07
C TRP A 37 25.02 14.79 12.98
N ILE A 38 24.35 13.77 12.44
CA ILE A 38 24.91 12.48 12.16
C ILE A 38 24.56 12.05 10.74
N GLU A 39 25.54 11.53 10.04
CA GLU A 39 25.37 10.98 8.71
C GLU A 39 24.78 9.58 8.83
N VAL A 40 23.78 9.29 8.02
CA VAL A 40 23.06 8.02 8.00
C VAL A 40 22.88 7.54 6.56
N THR A 41 22.91 6.23 6.36
CA THR A 41 22.56 5.57 5.10
C THR A 41 21.34 4.71 5.34
N LEU A 42 20.27 4.89 4.55
CA LEU A 42 19.02 4.13 4.74
C LEU A 42 19.21 2.69 4.25
N VAL A 43 18.95 1.70 5.10
CA VAL A 43 19.21 0.28 4.80
C VAL A 43 18.10 -0.33 3.94
N ASP A 44 16.86 0.08 4.18
CA ASP A 44 15.66 -0.52 3.57
C ASP A 44 15.19 0.20 2.30
N HIS A 45 15.82 1.34 1.99
CA HIS A 45 15.53 2.07 0.77
C HIS A 45 16.30 1.43 -0.40
N PRO A 46 15.67 1.20 -1.57
CA PRO A 46 16.33 0.53 -2.70
C PRO A 46 17.66 1.19 -3.10
N ASP A 47 17.70 2.52 -3.12
CA ASP A 47 18.89 3.29 -3.51
C ASP A 47 19.90 3.54 -2.37
N GLN A 48 19.58 3.08 -1.16
CA GLN A 48 20.35 3.30 0.06
C GLN A 48 20.92 4.73 0.17
N PRO A 49 20.08 5.78 0.08
CA PRO A 49 20.56 7.16 0.08
C PRO A 49 21.25 7.49 1.40
N LYS A 50 22.31 8.29 1.27
CA LYS A 50 23.16 8.75 2.37
C LYS A 50 22.97 10.24 2.59
N GLY A 51 22.86 10.66 3.85
CA GLY A 51 22.77 12.08 4.19
C GLY A 51 22.76 12.32 5.69
N TRP A 52 22.48 13.55 6.10
CA TRP A 52 22.61 14.02 7.47
C TRP A 52 21.24 14.21 8.12
N VAL A 53 21.11 13.73 9.35
CA VAL A 53 19.96 13.95 10.24
C VAL A 53 20.44 14.49 11.59
N SER A 54 19.54 15.04 12.39
CA SER A 54 19.90 15.42 13.76
C SER A 54 20.29 14.16 14.55
N ALA A 55 21.44 14.16 15.23
CA ALA A 55 21.93 13.04 16.02
C ALA A 55 20.91 12.59 17.09
N ALA A 56 20.17 13.55 17.67
CA ALA A 56 19.12 13.27 18.64
C ALA A 56 17.93 12.49 18.07
N ALA A 57 17.79 12.36 16.74
CA ALA A 57 16.74 11.60 16.10
C ALA A 57 17.13 10.16 15.75
N VAL A 58 18.40 9.79 15.93
CA VAL A 58 18.87 8.44 15.68
C VAL A 58 19.01 7.73 17.02
N ASP A 59 18.41 6.55 17.13
CA ASP A 59 18.72 5.61 18.20
C ASP A 59 19.92 4.76 17.75
N LEU A 60 21.07 5.01 18.36
CA LEU A 60 22.32 4.31 18.07
C LEU A 60 22.39 2.92 18.69
N ALA A 61 21.51 2.63 19.66
CA ALA A 61 21.49 1.38 20.39
C ALA A 61 20.43 0.40 19.87
N ALA A 62 19.54 0.84 18.96
CA ALA A 62 18.42 0.05 18.45
C ALA A 62 18.50 -0.17 16.93
N ASP A 63 18.35 -1.42 16.52
CA ASP A 63 18.26 -1.88 15.12
C ASP A 63 16.85 -1.75 14.55
N THR A 64 15.85 -1.89 15.41
CA THR A 64 14.43 -1.81 15.11
C THR A 64 13.83 -0.62 15.84
N LEU A 65 12.84 0.04 15.25
CA LEU A 65 11.97 0.86 16.09
C LEU A 65 11.29 -0.06 17.08
N GLY A 66 10.88 0.50 18.21
CA GLY A 66 9.78 -0.08 18.95
C GLY A 66 8.50 -0.13 18.09
N PRO A 67 7.32 0.02 18.70
CA PRO A 67 6.07 0.10 17.94
C PRO A 67 6.16 1.12 16.79
N LEU A 68 5.72 0.74 15.59
CA LEU A 68 5.49 1.68 14.49
C LEU A 68 4.58 2.82 14.96
N ASP A 69 4.69 3.99 14.32
CA ASP A 69 3.75 5.09 14.58
C ASP A 69 2.32 4.60 14.29
N LYS A 70 1.51 4.56 15.35
CA LYS A 70 0.14 4.01 15.30
C LYS A 70 -0.77 4.80 14.37
N GLN A 71 -0.54 6.11 14.21
CA GLN A 71 -1.31 6.96 13.30
C GLN A 71 -0.98 6.65 11.85
N VAL A 72 0.30 6.49 11.53
CA VAL A 72 0.76 6.11 10.18
C VAL A 72 0.24 4.71 9.83
N PHE A 73 0.35 3.75 10.75
CA PHE A 73 -0.17 2.41 10.54
C PHE A 73 -1.70 2.38 10.34
N ALA A 74 -2.42 3.22 11.10
CA ALA A 74 -3.87 3.36 10.99
C ALA A 74 -4.31 3.93 9.64
N LEU A 75 -3.58 4.92 9.10
CA LEU A 75 -3.81 5.45 7.75
C LEU A 75 -3.63 4.36 6.70
N GLU A 76 -2.50 3.65 6.73
CA GLU A 76 -2.22 2.55 5.80
C GLU A 76 -3.31 1.46 5.87
N SER A 77 -3.76 1.15 7.08
CA SER A 77 -4.87 0.21 7.32
C SER A 77 -6.17 0.68 6.70
N HIS A 78 -6.53 1.97 6.80
CA HIS A 78 -7.73 2.50 6.16
C HIS A 78 -7.65 2.47 4.64
N TRP A 79 -6.50 2.80 4.07
CA TRP A 79 -6.27 2.74 2.63
C TRP A 79 -6.50 1.33 2.07
N HIS A 80 -5.81 0.33 2.63
CA HIS A 80 -5.98 -1.04 2.16
C HIS A 80 -7.37 -1.61 2.47
N ALA A 81 -7.97 -1.21 3.59
CA ALA A 81 -9.35 -1.58 3.91
C ALA A 81 -10.34 -1.08 2.85
N ALA A 82 -10.20 0.16 2.39
CA ALA A 82 -11.03 0.74 1.34
C ALA A 82 -10.85 0.02 0.00
N ILE A 83 -9.62 -0.37 -0.35
CA ILE A 83 -9.31 -1.06 -1.60
C ILE A 83 -9.89 -2.49 -1.61
N PHE A 84 -9.69 -3.24 -0.53
CA PHE A 84 -10.00 -4.67 -0.49
C PHE A 84 -11.37 -5.00 0.14
N GLY A 85 -12.08 -3.99 0.63
CA GLY A 85 -13.40 -4.15 1.25
C GLY A 85 -13.34 -4.96 2.55
N VAL A 86 -12.39 -4.60 3.41
CA VAL A 86 -12.20 -5.17 4.77
C VAL A 86 -12.26 -4.07 5.82
N SER A 87 -12.24 -4.43 7.11
CA SER A 87 -12.27 -3.44 8.20
C SER A 87 -10.86 -2.92 8.50
N ALA A 88 -10.65 -1.61 8.39
CA ALA A 88 -9.39 -0.97 8.77
C ALA A 88 -9.04 -1.20 10.24
N HIS A 89 -10.06 -1.16 11.11
CA HIS A 89 -9.90 -1.42 12.54
C HIS A 89 -9.41 -2.85 12.77
N TYR A 90 -9.89 -3.81 11.97
CA TYR A 90 -9.46 -5.19 12.07
C TYR A 90 -7.99 -5.34 11.72
N LEU A 91 -7.53 -4.73 10.62
CA LEU A 91 -6.12 -4.77 10.21
C LEU A 91 -5.20 -4.22 11.32
N ALA A 92 -5.52 -3.03 11.85
CA ALA A 92 -4.78 -2.42 12.94
C ALA A 92 -4.81 -3.27 14.23
N ALA A 93 -5.98 -3.80 14.61
CA ALA A 93 -6.12 -4.63 15.80
C ALA A 93 -5.31 -5.92 15.70
N ILE A 94 -5.24 -6.58 14.54
CA ILE A 94 -4.42 -7.79 14.40
C ILE A 94 -2.93 -7.45 14.51
N ALA A 95 -2.47 -6.37 13.89
CA ALA A 95 -1.08 -5.94 14.02
C ALA A 95 -0.71 -5.62 15.47
N ALA A 96 -1.57 -4.88 16.19
CA ALA A 96 -1.39 -4.61 17.62
C ALA A 96 -1.37 -5.90 18.44
N LEU A 97 -2.31 -6.82 18.19
CA LEU A 97 -2.38 -8.09 18.90
C LEU A 97 -1.13 -8.95 18.67
N ARG A 98 -0.64 -9.07 17.44
CA ARG A 98 0.44 -9.99 17.07
C ARG A 98 1.82 -9.48 17.44
N SER A 99 2.06 -8.19 17.28
CA SER A 99 3.40 -7.61 17.44
C SER A 99 3.44 -6.35 18.29
N ASN A 100 2.29 -5.81 18.72
CA ASN A 100 2.16 -4.42 19.14
C ASN A 100 2.59 -3.44 18.04
N MET A 101 2.26 -3.76 16.78
CA MET A 101 2.69 -3.02 15.58
C MET A 101 4.21 -2.83 15.50
N ILE A 102 5.00 -3.76 16.00
CA ILE A 102 6.46 -3.71 15.92
C ILE A 102 6.90 -4.22 14.56
N ASP A 103 7.78 -3.46 13.90
CA ASP A 103 8.45 -3.89 12.67
C ASP A 103 9.74 -4.68 12.97
N GLY A 104 10.22 -5.44 12.00
CA GLY A 104 11.43 -6.27 12.12
C GLY A 104 11.16 -7.71 12.53
N VAL A 105 12.25 -8.46 12.74
CA VAL A 105 12.19 -9.91 13.00
C VAL A 105 11.97 -10.15 14.50
N GLY A 106 10.97 -10.96 14.84
CA GLY A 106 10.70 -11.40 16.20
C GLY A 106 11.62 -12.55 16.63
N ASP A 107 11.64 -12.85 17.93
CA ASP A 107 12.47 -13.91 18.51
C ASP A 107 12.14 -15.31 17.95
N ASP A 108 10.94 -15.48 17.41
CA ASP A 108 10.45 -16.69 16.77
C ASP A 108 10.75 -16.75 15.26
N GLY A 109 11.49 -15.78 14.71
CA GLY A 109 11.82 -15.68 13.29
C GLY A 109 10.69 -15.14 12.42
N THR A 110 9.56 -14.72 12.99
CA THR A 110 8.47 -14.07 12.25
C THR A 110 8.77 -12.60 11.97
N THR A 111 8.27 -12.04 10.87
CA THR A 111 8.64 -10.69 10.42
C THR A 111 7.47 -9.70 10.51
N GLY A 112 7.78 -8.52 11.05
CA GLY A 112 7.00 -7.28 11.01
C GLY A 112 5.67 -7.30 11.78
N PRO A 113 4.80 -6.32 11.50
CA PRO A 113 3.62 -6.04 12.32
C PRO A 113 2.63 -7.22 12.40
N TYR A 114 2.53 -8.02 11.34
CA TYR A 114 1.64 -9.18 11.31
C TYR A 114 2.31 -10.50 11.69
N ARG A 115 3.60 -10.46 12.07
CA ARG A 115 4.39 -11.64 12.44
C ARG A 115 4.25 -12.75 11.40
N PHE A 116 4.56 -12.41 10.14
CA PHE A 116 4.53 -13.37 9.04
C PHE A 116 5.69 -14.36 9.15
N THR A 117 5.42 -15.65 9.00
CA THR A 117 6.47 -16.64 8.68
C THR A 117 6.83 -16.54 7.19
N ALA A 118 7.98 -17.08 6.80
CA ALA A 118 8.36 -17.16 5.38
C ALA A 118 7.36 -18.01 4.57
N ALA A 119 6.77 -19.05 5.18
CA ALA A 119 5.75 -19.89 4.55
C ALA A 119 4.43 -19.14 4.38
N GLU A 120 3.96 -18.44 5.41
CA GLU A 120 2.74 -17.61 5.34
C GLU A 120 2.91 -16.49 4.30
N TRP A 121 4.07 -15.83 4.25
CA TRP A 121 4.38 -14.85 3.22
C TRP A 121 4.35 -15.46 1.82
N THR A 122 5.07 -16.57 1.60
CA THR A 122 5.12 -17.23 0.28
C THR A 122 3.74 -17.63 -0.22
N ALA A 123 2.87 -18.10 0.67
CA ALA A 123 1.51 -18.49 0.32
C ALA A 123 0.59 -17.30 -0.03
N ASN A 124 0.88 -16.10 0.49
CA ASN A 124 -0.03 -14.96 0.41
C ASN A 124 0.49 -13.76 -0.38
N ALA A 125 1.80 -13.65 -0.60
CA ALA A 125 2.47 -12.52 -1.24
C ALA A 125 2.20 -12.44 -2.76
N THR A 126 1.66 -13.49 -3.37
CA THR A 126 1.24 -13.49 -4.78
C THR A 126 -0.24 -13.81 -4.88
N GLN A 127 -1.02 -12.83 -5.31
CA GLN A 127 -2.47 -12.94 -5.49
C GLN A 127 -2.86 -12.27 -6.82
N PRO A 128 -2.83 -13.02 -7.95
CA PRO A 128 -3.07 -12.47 -9.28
C PRO A 128 -4.44 -11.78 -9.42
N GLN A 129 -5.46 -12.30 -8.74
CA GLN A 129 -6.80 -11.71 -8.70
C GLN A 129 -6.87 -10.33 -8.04
N PHE A 130 -5.83 -9.97 -7.28
CA PHE A 130 -5.65 -8.64 -6.67
C PHE A 130 -4.44 -7.90 -7.24
N GLN A 131 -3.81 -8.42 -8.31
CA GLN A 131 -2.62 -7.84 -8.95
C GLN A 131 -1.45 -7.63 -7.97
N LEU A 132 -1.36 -8.49 -6.94
CA LEU A 132 -0.27 -8.50 -5.99
C LEU A 132 0.76 -9.57 -6.40
N ALA A 133 2.03 -9.17 -6.53
CA ALA A 133 3.16 -10.08 -6.74
C ALA A 133 4.38 -9.55 -5.97
N ALA A 134 4.35 -9.70 -4.64
CA ALA A 134 5.41 -9.25 -3.76
C ALA A 134 6.58 -10.26 -3.71
N PRO A 135 7.84 -9.85 -3.91
CA PRO A 135 8.98 -10.75 -3.82
C PRO A 135 9.21 -11.22 -2.39
N ALA A 136 9.87 -12.37 -2.21
CA ALA A 136 10.18 -12.93 -0.89
C ALA A 136 10.93 -11.95 0.03
N ALA A 137 11.87 -11.18 -0.54
CA ALA A 137 12.65 -10.19 0.20
C ALA A 137 11.80 -9.03 0.76
N ALA A 138 10.62 -8.78 0.19
CA ALA A 138 9.73 -7.71 0.64
C ALA A 138 8.90 -8.08 1.88
N ILE A 139 9.11 -9.28 2.46
CA ILE A 139 8.51 -9.65 3.75
C ILE A 139 8.86 -8.64 4.85
N GLY A 140 9.99 -7.94 4.76
CA GLY A 140 10.36 -6.88 5.70
C GLY A 140 9.66 -5.54 5.49
N SER A 141 8.86 -5.37 4.43
CA SER A 141 8.15 -4.11 4.16
C SER A 141 6.82 -4.08 4.91
N TRP A 142 6.77 -3.37 6.05
CA TRP A 142 5.58 -3.34 6.90
C TRP A 142 4.32 -2.83 6.18
N SER A 143 4.44 -1.86 5.27
CA SER A 143 3.29 -1.35 4.50
C SER A 143 2.77 -2.39 3.51
N LEU A 144 3.67 -3.07 2.81
CA LEU A 144 3.29 -4.18 1.93
C LEU A 144 2.66 -5.33 2.71
N GLN A 145 3.11 -5.57 3.95
CA GLN A 145 2.44 -6.52 4.83
C GLN A 145 0.98 -6.14 5.14
N VAL A 146 0.65 -4.84 5.27
CA VAL A 146 -0.75 -4.39 5.43
C VAL A 146 -1.58 -4.77 4.20
N ALA A 147 -1.03 -4.56 2.99
CA ALA A 147 -1.69 -4.95 1.75
C ALA A 147 -1.94 -6.47 1.69
N VAL A 148 -0.91 -7.28 1.94
CA VAL A 148 -0.99 -8.74 1.94
C VAL A 148 -2.02 -9.21 2.97
N PHE A 149 -1.95 -8.68 4.20
CA PHE A 149 -2.87 -9.08 5.26
C PHE A 149 -4.31 -8.65 4.98
N ALA A 150 -4.54 -7.49 4.36
CA ALA A 150 -5.88 -7.06 3.95
C ALA A 150 -6.49 -8.01 2.91
N ILE A 151 -5.70 -8.48 1.94
CA ILE A 151 -6.13 -9.51 0.98
C ILE A 151 -6.43 -10.83 1.69
N MET A 152 -5.56 -11.28 2.60
CA MET A 152 -5.81 -12.48 3.42
C MET A 152 -7.12 -12.38 4.19
N ALA A 153 -7.36 -11.23 4.83
CA ALA A 153 -8.58 -10.97 5.57
C ALA A 153 -9.81 -11.05 4.66
N ARG A 154 -9.74 -10.45 3.46
CA ARG A 154 -10.83 -10.48 2.48
C ARG A 154 -11.12 -11.90 2.00
N LEU A 155 -10.10 -12.65 1.61
CA LEU A 155 -10.25 -14.02 1.13
C LEU A 155 -10.84 -14.93 2.21
N MET A 156 -10.37 -14.80 3.46
CA MET A 156 -10.90 -15.58 4.56
C MET A 156 -12.36 -15.21 4.87
N GLN A 157 -12.69 -13.91 4.90
CA GLN A 157 -14.06 -13.44 5.11
C GLN A 157 -15.03 -14.03 4.09
N VAL A 158 -14.68 -14.01 2.80
CA VAL A 158 -15.51 -14.58 1.72
C VAL A 158 -15.69 -16.09 1.88
N ARG A 159 -14.61 -16.83 2.17
CA ARG A 159 -14.66 -18.29 2.36
C ARG A 159 -15.56 -18.66 3.54
N VAL A 160 -15.35 -18.03 4.69
CA VAL A 160 -16.15 -18.30 5.89
C VAL A 160 -17.60 -17.90 5.67
N ALA A 161 -17.87 -16.73 5.06
CA ALA A 161 -19.23 -16.30 4.79
C ALA A 161 -19.98 -17.28 3.87
N SER A 162 -19.29 -17.85 2.89
CA SER A 162 -19.86 -18.88 2.01
C SER A 162 -20.21 -20.17 2.75
N LEU A 163 -19.46 -20.53 3.80
CA LEU A 163 -19.72 -21.75 4.56
C LEU A 163 -20.80 -21.55 5.64
N LEU A 164 -20.86 -20.36 6.24
CA LEU A 164 -21.84 -20.03 7.29
C LEU A 164 -23.19 -19.53 6.74
N GLY A 165 -23.24 -19.08 5.50
CA GLY A 165 -24.40 -18.39 4.93
C GLY A 165 -24.64 -16.99 5.53
N SER A 166 -23.66 -16.44 6.26
CA SER A 166 -23.71 -15.12 6.89
C SER A 166 -22.29 -14.56 7.06
N GLN A 167 -22.16 -13.25 7.24
CA GLN A 167 -20.84 -12.63 7.46
C GLN A 167 -20.25 -13.08 8.80
N PRO A 168 -18.96 -13.49 8.87
CA PRO A 168 -18.34 -13.82 10.14
C PRO A 168 -18.17 -12.58 11.02
N THR A 169 -18.21 -12.79 12.33
CA THR A 169 -17.71 -11.82 13.30
C THR A 169 -16.18 -11.69 13.20
N ALA A 170 -15.60 -10.61 13.74
CA ALA A 170 -14.13 -10.45 13.78
C ALA A 170 -13.44 -11.59 14.53
N THR A 171 -14.06 -12.10 15.60
CA THR A 171 -13.57 -13.26 16.37
C THR A 171 -13.54 -14.52 15.51
N GLU A 172 -14.61 -14.81 14.78
CA GLU A 172 -14.69 -15.97 13.89
C GLU A 172 -13.72 -15.83 12.71
N GLN A 173 -13.63 -14.64 12.11
CA GLN A 173 -12.68 -14.36 11.04
C GLN A 173 -11.24 -14.59 11.50
N TYR A 174 -10.86 -14.11 12.67
CA TYR A 174 -9.50 -14.30 13.19
C TYR A 174 -9.23 -15.76 13.57
N PHE A 175 -10.22 -16.45 14.16
CA PHE A 175 -10.10 -17.89 14.42
C PHE A 175 -9.89 -18.67 13.11
N ALA A 176 -10.64 -18.38 12.06
CA ALA A 176 -10.44 -19.00 10.75
C ALA A 176 -9.08 -18.66 10.11
N GLN A 177 -8.53 -17.46 10.34
CA GLN A 177 -7.16 -17.13 9.90
C GLN A 177 -6.08 -17.93 10.64
N MET A 178 -6.39 -18.53 11.79
CA MET A 178 -5.48 -19.41 12.52
C MET A 178 -5.68 -20.88 12.13
N VAL A 179 -6.93 -21.38 12.11
CA VAL A 179 -7.22 -22.82 11.97
C VAL A 179 -7.78 -23.24 10.60
N GLY A 180 -8.13 -22.29 9.74
CA GLY A 180 -8.78 -22.52 8.45
C GLY A 180 -10.30 -22.43 8.52
N SER A 181 -10.90 -22.14 7.37
CA SER A 181 -12.33 -21.87 7.24
C SER A 181 -13.21 -23.06 7.63
N ARG A 182 -12.80 -24.28 7.25
CA ARG A 182 -13.53 -25.52 7.59
C ARG A 182 -13.42 -25.89 9.06
N ALA A 183 -12.24 -25.72 9.66
CA ALA A 183 -12.03 -26.00 11.08
C ALA A 183 -12.85 -25.04 11.95
N LEU A 184 -12.92 -23.75 11.60
CA LEU A 184 -13.85 -22.81 12.23
C LEU A 184 -15.29 -23.34 12.21
N VAL A 185 -15.79 -23.75 11.03
CA VAL A 185 -17.19 -24.18 10.88
C VAL A 185 -17.48 -25.44 11.71
N ALA A 186 -16.57 -26.41 11.71
CA ALA A 186 -16.68 -27.60 12.55
C ALA A 186 -16.71 -27.24 14.05
N GLY A 187 -15.80 -26.37 14.50
CA GLY A 187 -15.76 -25.92 15.89
C GLY A 187 -16.96 -25.05 16.29
N LEU A 188 -17.61 -24.36 15.35
CA LEU A 188 -18.86 -23.65 15.62
C LEU A 188 -20.06 -24.59 15.78
N GLN A 189 -20.04 -25.76 15.12
CA GLN A 189 -21.06 -26.80 15.27
C GLN A 189 -20.94 -27.54 16.60
N ASP A 190 -19.70 -27.70 17.11
CA ASP A 190 -19.43 -28.27 18.43
C ASP A 190 -18.46 -27.39 19.23
N ARG A 191 -19.01 -26.38 19.89
CA ARG A 191 -18.20 -25.45 20.72
C ARG A 191 -17.60 -26.09 21.95
N ALA A 192 -18.06 -27.28 22.37
CA ALA A 192 -17.51 -28.01 23.50
C ALA A 192 -16.30 -28.88 23.09
N GLN A 193 -16.08 -29.09 21.79
CA GLN A 193 -14.93 -29.84 21.27
C GLN A 193 -13.61 -29.28 21.82
N PRO A 194 -12.70 -30.13 22.32
CA PRO A 194 -11.35 -29.70 22.67
C PRO A 194 -10.61 -29.10 21.48
N VAL A 195 -9.96 -27.95 21.66
CA VAL A 195 -9.21 -27.29 20.58
C VAL A 195 -8.08 -28.17 20.06
N ALA A 196 -7.46 -28.97 20.93
CA ALA A 196 -6.42 -29.91 20.54
C ALA A 196 -6.92 -30.93 19.51
N ASP A 197 -8.15 -31.43 19.66
CA ASP A 197 -8.75 -32.38 18.73
C ASP A 197 -9.09 -31.71 17.39
N LEU A 198 -9.59 -30.46 17.44
CA LEU A 198 -9.83 -29.67 16.22
C LEU A 198 -8.52 -29.42 15.45
N VAL A 199 -7.46 -29.00 16.15
CA VAL A 199 -6.14 -28.72 15.58
C VAL A 199 -5.51 -29.98 15.00
N ALA A 200 -5.61 -31.12 15.69
CA ALA A 200 -5.09 -32.39 15.20
C ALA A 200 -5.79 -32.87 13.91
N ALA A 201 -7.01 -32.41 13.65
CA ALA A 201 -7.77 -32.74 12.45
C ALA A 201 -7.49 -31.80 11.25
N ILE A 202 -6.67 -30.75 11.43
CA ILE A 202 -6.35 -29.81 10.34
C ILE A 202 -5.44 -30.49 9.33
N ASP A 203 -5.89 -30.56 8.08
CA ASP A 203 -5.05 -30.92 6.94
C ASP A 203 -4.12 -29.75 6.60
N GLY A 204 -2.82 -29.91 6.85
CA GLY A 204 -1.81 -28.89 6.60
C GLY A 204 -1.73 -28.42 5.14
N ALA A 205 -2.00 -29.31 4.17
CA ALA A 205 -2.01 -28.92 2.77
C ALA A 205 -3.22 -28.03 2.44
N ALA A 206 -4.39 -28.37 2.98
CA ALA A 206 -5.60 -27.54 2.85
C ALA A 206 -5.44 -26.19 3.56
N ALA A 207 -4.84 -26.17 4.75
CA ALA A 207 -4.54 -24.94 5.49
C ALA A 207 -3.59 -24.04 4.70
N LEU A 208 -2.52 -24.58 4.13
CA LEU A 208 -1.56 -23.81 3.33
C LEU A 208 -2.20 -23.24 2.05
N ALA A 209 -3.11 -23.98 1.40
CA ALA A 209 -3.89 -23.48 0.27
C ALA A 209 -4.84 -22.31 0.66
N GLU A 210 -5.22 -22.23 1.94
CA GLU A 210 -5.92 -21.08 2.49
C GLU A 210 -5.01 -19.94 2.92
N GLY A 211 -3.68 -20.11 2.83
CA GLY A 211 -2.69 -19.12 3.24
C GLY A 211 -2.28 -19.23 4.71
N ILE A 212 -2.51 -20.39 5.34
CA ILE A 212 -2.28 -20.61 6.77
C ILE A 212 -1.06 -21.51 6.98
N ASP A 213 -0.12 -21.03 7.79
CA ASP A 213 0.99 -21.84 8.27
C ASP A 213 0.63 -22.50 9.60
N VAL A 214 0.39 -23.81 9.56
CA VAL A 214 -0.01 -24.60 10.74
C VAL A 214 1.09 -24.66 11.82
N ALA A 215 2.34 -24.31 11.50
CA ALA A 215 3.39 -24.17 12.50
C ALA A 215 3.08 -23.05 13.52
N ASN A 216 2.27 -22.05 13.13
CA ASN A 216 1.87 -20.97 14.03
C ASN A 216 0.91 -21.42 15.14
N LEU A 217 0.23 -22.57 14.97
CA LEU A 217 -0.73 -23.10 15.95
C LEU A 217 -0.08 -23.43 17.29
N THR A 218 1.18 -23.87 17.27
CA THR A 218 1.99 -24.14 18.48
C THR A 218 2.94 -22.99 18.82
N GLY A 219 3.09 -22.00 17.93
CA GLY A 219 3.86 -20.78 18.13
C GLY A 219 2.97 -19.59 18.49
N ARG A 220 2.94 -18.58 17.60
CA ARG A 220 2.22 -17.30 17.76
C ARG A 220 0.79 -17.44 18.28
N ASP A 221 0.06 -18.44 17.80
CA ASP A 221 -1.39 -18.55 18.01
C ASP A 221 -1.76 -19.41 19.23
N ALA A 222 -0.79 -20.15 19.80
CA ALA A 222 -1.00 -21.10 20.89
C ALA A 222 -1.67 -20.46 22.12
N ARG A 223 -1.31 -19.22 22.46
CA ARG A 223 -1.88 -18.49 23.62
C ARG A 223 -3.37 -18.20 23.48
N LEU A 224 -3.88 -18.08 22.24
CA LEU A 224 -5.27 -17.77 21.97
C LEU A 224 -6.11 -19.04 21.80
N LEU A 225 -5.50 -20.08 21.25
CA LEU A 225 -6.11 -21.39 21.11
C LEU A 225 -6.27 -22.09 22.47
N GLY A 226 -5.27 -21.94 23.36
CA GLY A 226 -5.29 -22.51 24.71
C GLY A 226 -5.39 -24.04 24.70
N THR A 227 -5.80 -24.61 25.84
CA THR A 227 -6.00 -26.06 26.01
C THR A 227 -7.47 -26.44 26.27
N GLY A 228 -8.37 -25.47 26.15
CA GLY A 228 -9.80 -25.62 26.47
C GLY A 228 -10.64 -26.10 25.28
N SER A 229 -11.92 -25.77 25.33
CA SER A 229 -12.87 -25.99 24.25
C SER A 229 -12.76 -24.91 23.16
N VAL A 230 -13.34 -25.15 21.98
CA VAL A 230 -13.44 -24.13 20.92
C VAL A 230 -14.16 -22.88 21.44
N GLY A 231 -15.17 -23.03 22.30
CA GLY A 231 -15.84 -21.91 22.96
C GLY A 231 -14.90 -21.05 23.82
N ASP A 232 -13.96 -21.69 24.54
CA ASP A 232 -12.95 -21.00 25.34
C ASP A 232 -11.93 -20.24 24.47
N ALA A 233 -11.52 -20.84 23.34
CA ALA A 233 -10.64 -20.18 22.38
C ALA A 233 -11.31 -18.95 21.75
N LEU A 234 -12.56 -19.08 21.28
CA LEU A 234 -13.32 -17.94 20.73
C LEU A 234 -13.49 -16.81 21.77
N THR A 235 -13.70 -17.16 23.03
CA THR A 235 -13.77 -16.18 24.13
C THR A 235 -12.43 -15.48 24.33
N SER A 236 -11.32 -16.24 24.35
CA SER A 236 -9.96 -15.70 24.50
C SER A 236 -9.60 -14.77 23.34
N ILE A 237 -9.93 -15.15 22.11
CA ILE A 237 -9.75 -14.33 20.92
C ILE A 237 -10.58 -13.05 21.01
N SER A 238 -11.86 -13.16 21.36
CA SER A 238 -12.75 -12.00 21.48
C SER A 238 -12.22 -10.99 22.50
N ALA A 239 -11.71 -11.46 23.64
CA ALA A 239 -11.10 -10.61 24.65
C ALA A 239 -9.82 -9.92 24.13
N ALA A 240 -8.93 -10.68 23.47
CA ALA A 240 -7.70 -10.15 22.90
C ALA A 240 -7.96 -9.12 21.79
N LEU A 241 -8.91 -9.39 20.90
CA LEU A 241 -9.33 -8.44 19.86
C LEU A 241 -9.95 -7.18 20.48
N THR A 242 -10.79 -7.32 21.50
CA THR A 242 -11.39 -6.17 22.18
C THR A 242 -10.32 -5.25 22.78
N ALA A 243 -9.29 -5.83 23.41
CA ALA A 243 -8.16 -5.07 23.93
C ALA A 243 -7.38 -4.38 22.81
N ALA A 244 -7.08 -5.08 21.72
CA ALA A 244 -6.36 -4.51 20.57
C ALA A 244 -7.16 -3.42 19.83
N PHE A 245 -8.50 -3.57 19.72
CA PHE A 245 -9.37 -2.52 19.19
C PHE A 245 -9.37 -1.29 20.10
N ALA A 246 -9.38 -1.46 21.42
CA ALA A 246 -9.31 -0.35 22.35
C ALA A 246 -7.97 0.39 22.23
N GLU A 247 -6.87 -0.37 22.11
CA GLU A 247 -5.52 0.18 21.96
C GLU A 247 -5.33 0.99 20.67
N THR A 248 -5.96 0.57 19.58
CA THR A 248 -5.80 1.21 18.26
C THR A 248 -6.85 2.29 17.98
N ARG A 249 -7.91 2.37 18.80
CA ARG A 249 -9.09 3.22 18.58
C ARG A 249 -8.75 4.67 18.28
N GLU A 250 -7.90 5.30 19.09
CA GLU A 250 -7.61 6.74 18.93
C GLU A 250 -6.95 7.04 17.59
N ALA A 251 -5.95 6.24 17.20
CA ALA A 251 -5.27 6.38 15.92
C ALA A 251 -6.22 6.10 14.74
N MET A 252 -7.08 5.08 14.87
CA MET A 252 -8.06 4.74 13.84
C MET A 252 -9.12 5.82 13.62
N LEU A 253 -9.60 6.46 14.70
CA LEU A 253 -10.53 7.60 14.61
C LEU A 253 -9.86 8.78 13.91
N LYS A 254 -8.65 9.17 14.35
CA LYS A 254 -7.90 10.26 13.72
C LYS A 254 -7.60 9.99 12.25
N ALA A 255 -7.24 8.75 11.90
CA ALA A 255 -6.96 8.37 10.51
C ALA A 255 -8.23 8.38 9.65
N GLY A 256 -9.36 7.95 10.20
CA GLY A 256 -10.66 8.04 9.53
C GLY A 256 -11.11 9.48 9.34
N ASP A 257 -10.94 10.32 10.36
CA ASP A 257 -11.23 11.75 10.30
C ASP A 257 -10.34 12.45 9.26
N GLN A 258 -9.06 12.10 9.15
CA GLN A 258 -8.16 12.64 8.13
C GLN A 258 -8.63 12.30 6.71
N LEU A 259 -9.06 11.06 6.47
CA LEU A 259 -9.61 10.66 5.18
C LEU A 259 -10.93 11.38 4.82
N ILE A 260 -11.69 11.84 5.82
CA ILE A 260 -12.94 12.58 5.63
C ILE A 260 -12.71 14.11 5.58
N ALA A 261 -11.75 14.63 6.36
CA ALA A 261 -11.44 16.05 6.51
C ALA A 261 -10.59 16.60 5.37
N ASP A 262 -9.96 15.74 4.57
CA ASP A 262 -9.16 16.10 3.39
C ASP A 262 -10.00 16.50 2.17
N GLY A 263 -10.97 17.39 2.40
CA GLY A 263 -11.38 18.38 1.42
C GLY A 263 -10.53 19.65 1.46
N SER A 264 -9.71 19.91 2.49
CA SER A 264 -8.99 21.20 2.63
C SER A 264 -7.68 21.27 3.43
N THR A 265 -7.16 20.22 4.07
CA THR A 265 -5.91 20.30 4.85
C THR A 265 -4.79 19.42 4.28
N VAL A 266 -3.61 20.01 4.14
CA VAL A 266 -2.42 19.40 3.54
C VAL A 266 -1.69 18.60 4.61
N LEU A 267 -1.73 17.27 4.50
CA LEU A 267 -0.72 16.40 5.09
C LEU A 267 0.56 16.56 4.26
N ALA A 268 1.58 17.22 4.81
CA ALA A 268 2.90 17.27 4.19
C ALA A 268 3.46 15.83 4.15
N PRO A 269 3.66 15.21 2.99
CA PRO A 269 3.91 13.79 2.98
C PRO A 269 5.40 13.49 2.91
N ALA A 270 5.78 12.40 3.57
CA ALA A 270 7.11 11.84 3.48
C ALA A 270 7.18 10.97 2.21
N GLY A 271 7.74 11.53 1.14
CA GLY A 271 8.09 10.89 -0.13
C GLY A 271 9.01 11.83 -0.93
N PRO A 272 9.98 11.33 -1.71
CA PRO A 272 11.14 12.11 -2.13
C PRO A 272 10.75 13.19 -3.14
N ALA A 273 11.02 14.44 -2.80
CA ALA A 273 10.92 15.58 -3.69
C ALA A 273 12.04 15.62 -4.77
N GLY A 274 12.57 14.46 -5.21
CA GLY A 274 13.83 14.41 -5.95
C GLY A 274 14.03 13.28 -6.97
N GLY A 275 13.08 12.36 -7.17
CA GLY A 275 13.21 11.37 -8.25
C GLY A 275 13.25 12.07 -9.61
N ARG A 276 14.08 11.60 -10.54
CA ARG A 276 14.06 12.06 -11.94
C ARG A 276 13.19 11.11 -12.76
N ILE A 277 12.63 11.60 -13.86
CA ILE A 277 11.91 10.72 -14.80
C ILE A 277 12.95 9.92 -15.58
N ASP A 278 12.86 8.60 -15.53
CA ASP A 278 13.61 7.70 -16.40
C ASP A 278 12.98 7.65 -17.79
N PHE A 279 13.43 8.54 -18.67
CA PHE A 279 12.99 8.54 -20.08
C PHE A 279 13.59 7.40 -20.91
N ASP A 280 14.51 6.62 -20.35
CA ASP A 280 15.12 5.44 -20.96
C ASP A 280 14.50 4.12 -20.44
N SER A 281 13.47 4.23 -19.59
CA SER A 281 12.74 3.09 -19.04
C SER A 281 12.18 2.18 -20.14
N PRO A 282 12.23 0.85 -19.97
CA PRO A 282 11.67 -0.10 -20.93
C PRO A 282 10.14 0.02 -21.08
N GLU A 283 9.46 0.69 -20.15
CA GLU A 283 8.02 0.96 -20.26
C GLU A 283 7.69 2.04 -21.29
N ILE A 284 8.66 2.88 -21.69
CA ILE A 284 8.50 3.85 -22.77
C ILE A 284 8.79 3.14 -24.09
N PRO A 285 7.79 2.98 -25.00
CA PRO A 285 8.01 2.28 -26.26
C PRO A 285 9.10 2.96 -27.11
N ALA A 286 9.88 2.14 -27.82
CA ALA A 286 10.96 2.62 -28.68
C ALA A 286 10.43 3.67 -29.68
N GLY A 287 11.10 4.82 -29.75
CA GLY A 287 10.71 5.95 -30.61
C GLY A 287 9.56 6.80 -30.07
N ARG A 288 9.10 6.60 -28.83
CA ARG A 288 8.07 7.43 -28.17
C ARG A 288 8.59 8.28 -27.01
N ARG A 289 9.90 8.31 -26.80
CA ARG A 289 10.56 9.13 -25.78
C ARG A 289 10.13 10.60 -25.87
N ASP A 290 10.13 11.16 -27.08
CA ASP A 290 9.75 12.55 -27.34
C ASP A 290 8.33 12.88 -26.83
N MET A 291 7.41 11.90 -26.85
CA MET A 291 6.05 12.08 -26.32
C MET A 291 6.02 12.07 -24.79
N ALA A 292 6.80 11.21 -24.15
CA ALA A 292 6.95 11.21 -22.69
C ALA A 292 7.59 12.52 -22.21
N GLU A 293 8.65 12.98 -22.88
CA GLU A 293 9.32 14.26 -22.60
C GLU A 293 8.37 15.44 -22.80
N LEU A 294 7.55 15.41 -23.85
CA LEU A 294 6.53 16.44 -24.09
C LEU A 294 5.48 16.48 -22.97
N ILE A 295 4.96 15.32 -22.53
CA ILE A 295 4.03 15.26 -21.39
C ILE A 295 4.70 15.83 -20.14
N ALA A 296 5.92 15.40 -19.81
CA ALA A 296 6.65 15.90 -18.64
C ALA A 296 6.84 17.42 -18.70
N MET A 297 7.29 17.94 -19.84
CA MET A 297 7.50 19.37 -20.06
C MET A 297 6.21 20.16 -19.86
N ARG A 298 5.09 19.72 -20.46
CA ARG A 298 3.80 20.44 -20.34
C ARG A 298 3.20 20.36 -18.96
N PHE A 299 3.33 19.22 -18.28
CA PHE A 299 2.92 19.11 -16.88
C PHE A 299 3.81 19.97 -15.96
N ALA A 300 5.12 20.04 -16.22
CA ALA A 300 6.03 20.94 -15.50
C ALA A 300 5.66 22.42 -15.72
N ASP A 301 5.42 22.83 -16.97
CA ASP A 301 4.97 24.19 -17.33
C ASP A 301 3.66 24.56 -16.62
N ALA A 302 2.77 23.58 -16.45
CA ALA A 302 1.51 23.74 -15.72
C ALA A 302 1.67 23.66 -14.19
N GLY A 303 2.90 23.54 -13.67
CA GLY A 303 3.22 23.55 -12.24
C GLY A 303 3.05 22.23 -11.50
N TYR A 304 3.04 21.10 -12.21
CA TYR A 304 2.99 19.76 -11.62
C TYR A 304 4.40 19.23 -11.33
N GLY A 305 4.57 18.58 -10.17
CA GLY A 305 5.85 17.97 -9.77
C GLY A 305 6.17 16.69 -10.54
N VAL A 306 7.38 16.15 -10.34
CA VAL A 306 7.85 14.96 -11.07
C VAL A 306 6.91 13.77 -10.88
N ILE A 307 6.38 13.57 -9.68
CA ILE A 307 5.49 12.45 -9.38
C ILE A 307 4.20 12.52 -10.19
N GLN A 308 3.65 13.73 -10.36
CA GLN A 308 2.49 13.97 -11.22
C GLN A 308 2.82 13.79 -12.70
N GLN A 309 4.00 14.25 -13.13
CA GLN A 309 4.49 14.04 -14.50
C GLN A 309 4.59 12.55 -14.81
N VAL A 310 5.18 11.76 -13.90
CA VAL A 310 5.28 10.30 -14.04
C VAL A 310 3.90 9.65 -14.07
N ALA A 311 2.97 10.05 -13.19
CA ALA A 311 1.61 9.53 -13.21
C ALA A 311 0.91 9.79 -14.55
N ALA A 312 1.08 10.99 -15.13
CA ALA A 312 0.54 11.34 -16.43
C ALA A 312 1.16 10.52 -17.57
N ILE A 313 2.49 10.32 -17.57
CA ILE A 313 3.19 9.48 -18.55
C ILE A 313 2.72 8.03 -18.44
N ALA A 314 2.69 7.46 -17.23
CA ALA A 314 2.22 6.10 -16.99
C ALA A 314 0.78 5.89 -17.45
N ASN A 315 -0.04 6.92 -17.25
CA ASN A 315 -1.40 6.93 -17.74
C ASN A 315 -1.47 6.93 -19.28
N ALA A 316 -0.73 7.81 -19.94
CA ALA A 316 -0.67 7.88 -21.40
C ALA A 316 -0.10 6.59 -22.03
N ILE A 317 0.92 5.96 -21.43
CA ILE A 317 1.38 4.62 -21.83
C ILE A 317 0.23 3.63 -21.71
N GLY A 318 -0.49 3.64 -20.58
CA GLY A 318 -1.58 2.73 -20.33
C GLY A 318 -2.85 2.96 -21.16
N GLU A 319 -3.02 4.12 -21.79
CA GLU A 319 -4.16 4.47 -22.66
C GLU A 319 -3.83 4.30 -24.16
N SER A 320 -2.64 4.76 -24.59
CA SER A 320 -2.29 4.90 -26.00
C SER A 320 -0.95 4.29 -26.38
N GLY A 321 -0.17 3.79 -25.41
CA GLY A 321 1.23 3.45 -25.64
C GLY A 321 2.07 4.66 -26.06
N LEU A 322 1.69 5.88 -25.61
CA LEU A 322 2.27 7.15 -26.05
C LEU A 322 2.12 7.43 -27.56
N ASP A 323 1.11 6.86 -28.22
CA ASP A 323 0.79 7.18 -29.61
C ASP A 323 -0.27 8.30 -29.69
N PRO A 324 0.08 9.52 -30.10
CA PRO A 324 -0.88 10.62 -30.19
C PRO A 324 -1.87 10.45 -31.33
N THR A 325 -1.67 9.51 -32.26
CA THR A 325 -2.54 9.32 -33.42
C THR A 325 -3.56 8.19 -33.24
N ILE A 326 -3.49 7.45 -32.13
CA ILE A 326 -4.31 6.25 -31.94
C ILE A 326 -5.76 6.59 -31.60
N LYS A 327 -6.67 5.80 -32.18
CA LYS A 327 -8.09 5.77 -31.83
C LYS A 327 -8.38 4.54 -30.98
N ALA A 328 -9.23 4.70 -29.96
CA ALA A 328 -9.75 3.59 -29.18
C ALA A 328 -10.39 2.52 -30.08
N ALA A 329 -10.30 1.26 -29.64
CA ALA A 329 -10.86 0.14 -30.38
C ALA A 329 -12.39 0.22 -30.47
N GLY A 330 -12.94 -0.31 -31.56
CA GLY A 330 -14.38 -0.35 -31.80
C GLY A 330 -15.00 1.00 -32.18
N ASN A 331 -16.20 1.25 -31.67
CA ASN A 331 -17.01 2.42 -32.03
C ASN A 331 -16.80 3.61 -31.09
N GLU A 332 -15.91 3.50 -30.11
CA GLU A 332 -15.63 4.59 -29.18
C GLU A 332 -14.84 5.71 -29.89
N PRO A 333 -15.33 6.97 -29.89
CA PRO A 333 -14.66 8.08 -30.54
C PRO A 333 -13.65 8.75 -29.59
N SER A 334 -12.70 7.97 -29.08
CA SER A 334 -11.62 8.40 -28.18
C SER A 334 -10.29 8.42 -28.91
N TYR A 335 -9.49 9.48 -28.73
CA TYR A 335 -8.31 9.74 -29.56
C TYR A 335 -7.12 10.28 -28.75
N GLY A 336 -5.90 9.96 -29.22
CA GLY A 336 -4.64 10.53 -28.76
C GLY A 336 -4.10 10.02 -27.44
N LEU A 337 -3.15 10.76 -26.87
CA LEU A 337 -2.32 10.31 -25.73
C LEU A 337 -3.15 9.87 -24.51
N PHE A 338 -4.19 10.64 -24.19
CA PHE A 338 -5.10 10.39 -23.07
C PHE A 338 -6.48 9.85 -23.51
N GLN A 339 -6.61 9.34 -24.75
CA GLN A 339 -7.85 8.74 -25.26
C GLN A 339 -9.10 9.61 -24.99
N LEU A 340 -9.03 10.90 -25.34
CA LEU A 340 -10.09 11.87 -25.03
C LEU A 340 -11.34 11.59 -25.88
N ASN A 341 -12.46 11.28 -25.23
CA ASN A 341 -13.71 10.87 -25.89
C ASN A 341 -14.53 12.06 -26.42
N GLN A 342 -14.88 12.06 -27.71
CA GLN A 342 -15.70 13.09 -28.37
C GLN A 342 -17.21 13.01 -28.07
N ALA A 343 -17.70 11.85 -27.64
CA ALA A 343 -19.12 11.57 -27.41
C ALA A 343 -19.45 11.58 -25.92
N GLY A 344 -19.30 12.75 -25.29
CA GLY A 344 -19.67 12.97 -23.89
C GLY A 344 -18.52 12.92 -22.89
N GLY A 345 -17.28 12.83 -23.37
CA GLY A 345 -16.07 12.98 -22.56
C GLY A 345 -15.35 14.30 -22.79
N VAL A 346 -14.10 14.33 -22.32
CA VAL A 346 -13.21 15.50 -22.35
C VAL A 346 -12.90 16.00 -23.77
N GLY A 347 -12.99 15.12 -24.78
CA GLY A 347 -12.77 15.47 -26.18
C GLY A 347 -13.98 16.13 -26.87
N THR A 348 -15.11 16.32 -26.18
CA THR A 348 -16.35 16.87 -26.77
C THR A 348 -16.10 18.27 -27.35
N GLY A 349 -16.50 18.48 -28.60
CA GLY A 349 -16.35 19.76 -29.29
C GLY A 349 -15.02 19.98 -30.00
N HIS A 350 -14.05 19.06 -29.84
CA HIS A 350 -12.78 19.09 -30.56
C HIS A 350 -12.82 18.19 -31.80
N SER A 351 -12.13 18.56 -32.88
CA SER A 351 -12.01 17.72 -34.07
C SER A 351 -10.99 16.59 -33.86
N VAL A 352 -11.05 15.53 -34.68
CA VAL A 352 -10.06 14.45 -34.61
C VAL A 352 -8.64 14.98 -34.79
N ALA A 353 -8.44 15.91 -35.74
CA ALA A 353 -7.13 16.52 -35.97
C ALA A 353 -6.58 17.24 -34.74
N VAL A 354 -7.45 17.87 -33.94
CA VAL A 354 -7.07 18.49 -32.66
C VAL A 354 -6.75 17.43 -31.61
N LEU A 355 -7.57 16.38 -31.51
CA LEU A 355 -7.35 15.33 -30.50
C LEU A 355 -6.15 14.43 -30.81
N THR A 356 -5.71 14.34 -32.06
CA THR A 356 -4.51 13.59 -32.45
C THR A 356 -3.24 14.43 -32.51
N ASP A 357 -3.36 15.75 -32.30
CA ASP A 357 -2.19 16.61 -32.11
C ASP A 357 -1.73 16.49 -30.65
N PRO A 358 -0.48 16.07 -30.37
CA PRO A 358 -0.04 15.78 -29.01
C PRO A 358 -0.07 17.01 -28.09
N GLU A 359 0.30 18.17 -28.62
CA GLU A 359 0.30 19.44 -27.89
C GLU A 359 -1.13 19.84 -27.47
N GLN A 360 -2.07 19.78 -28.41
CA GLN A 360 -3.48 20.08 -28.14
C GLN A 360 -4.11 19.02 -27.22
N ASN A 361 -3.82 17.73 -27.41
CA ASN A 361 -4.35 16.65 -26.56
C ASN A 361 -3.94 16.84 -25.09
N ILE A 362 -2.66 17.14 -24.84
CA ILE A 362 -2.15 17.44 -23.49
C ILE A 362 -2.78 18.72 -22.94
N ALA A 363 -2.88 19.79 -23.76
CA ALA A 363 -3.48 21.05 -23.32
C ALA A 363 -4.95 20.89 -22.91
N ILE A 364 -5.73 20.09 -23.64
CA ILE A 364 -7.12 19.78 -23.30
C ILE A 364 -7.19 19.01 -21.98
N MET A 365 -6.36 17.98 -21.79
CA MET A 365 -6.32 17.23 -20.53
C MET A 365 -5.95 18.13 -19.35
N LEU A 366 -4.93 18.98 -19.48
CA LEU A 366 -4.53 19.93 -18.44
C LEU A 366 -5.64 20.94 -18.09
N ALA A 367 -6.34 21.46 -19.10
CA ALA A 367 -7.47 22.36 -18.90
C ALA A 367 -8.64 21.66 -18.19
N TYR A 368 -8.92 20.41 -18.55
CA TYR A 368 -9.92 19.60 -17.89
C TYR A 368 -9.54 19.28 -16.44
N MET A 369 -8.31 18.83 -16.19
CA MET A 369 -7.79 18.61 -14.85
C MET A 369 -7.97 19.87 -14.00
N ALA A 370 -7.50 21.03 -14.46
CA ALA A 370 -7.61 22.31 -13.76
C ALA A 370 -9.06 22.73 -13.46
N SER A 371 -10.05 22.21 -14.20
CA SER A 371 -11.48 22.46 -13.95
C SER A 371 -12.07 21.61 -12.81
N LEU A 372 -11.37 20.56 -12.38
CA LEU A 372 -11.83 19.62 -11.38
C LEU A 372 -11.25 19.93 -9.99
N SER A 373 -12.06 19.71 -8.95
CA SER A 373 -11.60 19.85 -7.55
C SER A 373 -10.45 18.89 -7.20
N ALA A 374 -10.35 17.76 -7.89
CA ALA A 374 -9.28 16.78 -7.72
C ALA A 374 -7.90 17.29 -8.18
N ASP A 375 -7.82 18.36 -8.99
CA ASP A 375 -6.54 18.95 -9.39
C ASP A 375 -5.69 19.36 -8.19
N LYS A 376 -6.33 19.95 -7.18
CA LYS A 376 -5.65 20.36 -5.96
C LYS A 376 -5.04 19.15 -5.22
N ALA A 377 -5.76 18.03 -5.16
CA ALA A 377 -5.25 16.81 -4.55
C ALA A 377 -4.10 16.21 -5.37
N PHE A 378 -4.25 16.19 -6.70
CA PHE A 378 -3.22 15.71 -7.60
C PHE A 378 -1.93 16.54 -7.55
N ARG A 379 -2.03 17.87 -7.50
CA ARG A 379 -0.87 18.77 -7.37
C ARG A 379 -0.11 18.61 -6.06
N ASN A 380 -0.82 18.32 -4.98
CA ASN A 380 -0.26 18.32 -3.64
C ASN A 380 0.20 16.94 -3.16
N THR A 381 -0.20 15.86 -3.83
CA THR A 381 0.27 14.53 -3.45
C THR A 381 1.77 14.39 -3.70
N VAL A 382 2.46 13.66 -2.83
CA VAL A 382 3.87 13.27 -3.04
C VAL A 382 4.01 11.74 -3.05
N SER A 383 2.89 11.02 -3.05
CA SER A 383 2.87 9.57 -3.25
C SER A 383 2.66 9.31 -4.74
N LEU A 384 3.58 8.57 -5.35
CA LEU A 384 3.44 8.15 -6.75
C LEU A 384 2.18 7.33 -6.96
N HIS A 385 1.87 6.46 -6.02
CA HIS A 385 0.66 5.66 -6.09
C HIS A 385 -0.59 6.54 -6.02
N ASP A 386 -0.62 7.54 -5.13
CA ASP A 386 -1.76 8.45 -5.00
C ASP A 386 -1.90 9.32 -6.25
N ALA A 387 -0.80 9.78 -6.83
CA ALA A 387 -0.81 10.54 -8.07
C ALA A 387 -1.45 9.70 -9.20
N VAL A 388 -1.04 8.44 -9.35
CA VAL A 388 -1.65 7.51 -10.30
C VAL A 388 -3.12 7.27 -9.96
N ALA A 389 -3.46 7.03 -8.70
CA ALA A 389 -4.82 6.75 -8.26
C ALA A 389 -5.76 7.91 -8.53
N ILE A 390 -5.35 9.13 -8.20
CA ILE A 390 -6.10 10.36 -8.48
C ILE A 390 -6.25 10.55 -9.99
N PHE A 391 -5.16 10.39 -10.75
CA PHE A 391 -5.22 10.55 -12.21
C PHE A 391 -6.24 9.60 -12.84
N VAL A 392 -6.17 8.32 -12.49
CA VAL A 392 -7.05 7.29 -13.04
C VAL A 392 -8.49 7.47 -12.57
N ARG A 393 -8.71 7.64 -11.26
CA ARG A 393 -10.07 7.68 -10.70
C ARG A 393 -10.77 8.98 -11.01
N ASP A 394 -10.07 10.10 -10.93
CA ASP A 394 -10.71 11.43 -10.87
C ASP A 394 -10.63 12.17 -12.21
N PHE A 395 -9.63 11.88 -13.05
CA PHE A 395 -9.49 12.47 -14.40
C PHE A 395 -9.93 11.51 -15.50
N GLU A 396 -9.36 10.31 -15.59
CA GLU A 396 -9.67 9.35 -16.67
C GLU A 396 -11.01 8.63 -16.49
N ARG A 397 -11.34 8.26 -15.25
CA ARG A 397 -12.61 7.60 -14.87
C ARG A 397 -12.94 6.34 -15.70
N PRO A 398 -12.01 5.38 -15.88
CA PRO A 398 -12.31 4.17 -16.62
C PRO A 398 -13.27 3.28 -15.82
N ALA A 399 -14.05 2.45 -16.52
CA ALA A 399 -15.01 1.54 -15.91
C ALA A 399 -14.37 0.59 -14.88
N ASN A 400 -13.13 0.15 -15.11
CA ASN A 400 -12.34 -0.63 -14.16
C ASN A 400 -11.20 0.21 -13.57
N SER A 401 -11.56 1.16 -12.71
CA SER A 401 -10.59 2.06 -12.06
C SER A 401 -9.55 1.28 -11.25
N ALA A 402 -9.94 0.28 -10.46
CA ALA A 402 -8.99 -0.50 -9.65
C ALA A 402 -7.92 -1.20 -10.50
N GLY A 403 -8.34 -1.87 -11.58
CA GLY A 403 -7.40 -2.53 -12.49
C GLY A 403 -6.52 -1.55 -13.28
N ALA A 404 -7.04 -0.36 -13.61
CA ALA A 404 -6.26 0.69 -14.24
C ALA A 404 -5.22 1.30 -13.29
N ILE A 405 -5.58 1.54 -12.01
CA ILE A 405 -4.67 2.04 -10.98
C ILE A 405 -3.51 1.08 -10.76
N ALA A 406 -3.79 -0.22 -10.58
CA ALA A 406 -2.75 -1.22 -10.34
C ALA A 406 -1.79 -1.34 -11.54
N ARG A 407 -2.32 -1.43 -12.78
CA ARG A 407 -1.50 -1.44 -14.00
C ARG A 407 -0.62 -0.19 -14.12
N ARG A 408 -1.21 1.00 -13.97
CA ARG A 408 -0.51 2.28 -14.14
C ARG A 408 0.46 2.57 -13.00
N SER A 409 0.23 2.02 -11.81
CA SER A 409 1.18 2.11 -10.70
C SER A 409 2.44 1.31 -10.99
N GLY A 410 2.33 0.13 -11.59
CA GLY A 410 3.49 -0.66 -12.03
C GLY A 410 4.33 0.08 -13.08
N ILE A 411 3.68 0.68 -14.09
CA ILE A 411 4.35 1.51 -15.10
C ILE A 411 5.03 2.71 -14.43
N ALA A 412 4.31 3.44 -13.58
CA ALA A 412 4.83 4.63 -12.91
C ALA A 412 6.07 4.34 -12.04
N GLN A 413 6.08 3.19 -11.35
CA GLN A 413 7.24 2.79 -10.54
C GLN A 413 8.49 2.57 -11.39
N ALA A 414 8.35 2.00 -12.59
CA ALA A 414 9.45 1.78 -13.52
C ALA A 414 9.94 3.05 -14.24
N LEU A 415 9.25 4.18 -14.08
CA LEU A 415 9.58 5.47 -14.68
C LEU A 415 10.30 6.42 -13.70
N LEU A 416 10.46 6.05 -12.43
CA LEU A 416 11.25 6.82 -11.47
C LEU A 416 12.67 6.27 -11.43
N ALA A 417 13.65 7.17 -11.66
CA ALA A 417 15.08 6.94 -11.54
C ALA A 417 15.64 7.37 -10.19
#